data_AF-A0AA39XIV1-F1
#
_entry.id   AF-A0AA39XIV1-F1
#
_cell.length_a   1.000
_cell.length_b   1.000
_cell.length_c   1.000
_cell.angle_alpha   90.00
_cell.angle_beta   90.00
_cell.angle_gamma   90.00
#
_symmetry.space_group_name_H-M   'P 1'
#
loop_
_entity.id
_entity.type
_entity.pdbx_description
1 polymer ?
#
loop_
_entity_poly.entity_id
_entity_poly.type
_entity_poly.pdbx_seq_one_letter_code
_entity_poly.pdbx_strand_id
1 'polypeptide(L)'
;VHSTAAQSAFGVDIWAVKPSDLTLSLKLFYVAETFYLCILSLTKTSILCFYLRIFPNRTFRMVTYGVMAWVSLSSIIFVFLQIFQCVPIAFIWEGWKKGEFGPYKCLDINALGFASAAFSIAQDIVILVMPLPLLARLNVSRRSKLGIMVMFSLGIFVLITSCVRLWTLHSFGDSVNPTWDYTDALIWTGLEVAVSIIVTSLPAIRVLISRRIPSVFG
;
A
#
# COMPACT_ATOMS: atom_id res chain seq x y z
N VAL A 1 -8.22 5.74 30.54
CA VAL A 1 -9.53 5.47 29.87
C VAL A 1 -9.74 6.53 28.80
N HIS A 2 -9.02 6.43 27.69
CA HIS A 2 -9.21 7.28 26.51
C HIS A 2 -9.43 6.34 25.33
N SER A 3 -10.63 5.77 25.28
CA SER A 3 -11.10 5.04 24.11
C SER A 3 -11.26 6.08 23.00
N THR A 4 -10.33 6.09 22.06
CA THR A 4 -10.39 6.98 20.89
C THR A 4 -11.65 6.65 20.11
N ALA A 5 -12.37 7.64 19.60
CA ALA A 5 -13.64 7.44 18.88
C ALA A 5 -13.55 6.42 17.73
N ALA A 6 -12.35 6.20 17.17
CA ALA A 6 -12.05 5.14 16.22
C ALA A 6 -12.25 3.72 16.80
N GLN A 7 -11.84 3.47 18.06
CA GLN A 7 -12.07 2.18 18.74
C GLN A 7 -13.54 1.95 19.08
N SER A 8 -14.34 3.02 19.18
CA SER A 8 -15.76 2.93 19.53
C SER A 8 -16.68 2.69 18.33
N ALA A 9 -16.17 2.85 17.09
CA ALA A 9 -16.95 2.75 15.86
C ALA A 9 -16.57 1.56 14.97
N PHE A 10 -15.30 1.14 14.95
CA PHE A 10 -14.85 -0.03 14.21
C PHE A 10 -14.94 -1.29 15.10
N GLY A 11 -15.67 -2.32 14.65
CA GLY A 11 -15.88 -3.58 15.40
C GLY A 11 -17.18 -3.64 16.23
N VAL A 12 -18.10 -2.70 16.02
CA VAL A 12 -19.43 -2.67 16.64
C VAL A 12 -20.46 -2.45 15.52
N ASP A 13 -21.65 -3.06 15.63
CA ASP A 13 -22.73 -2.85 14.66
C ASP A 13 -23.00 -1.37 14.41
N ILE A 14 -23.14 -0.97 13.15
CA ILE A 14 -23.32 0.44 12.74
C ILE A 14 -24.47 1.13 13.47
N TRP A 15 -25.49 0.34 13.86
CA TRP A 15 -26.70 0.77 14.54
C TRP A 15 -26.50 1.09 16.03
N ALA A 16 -25.41 0.62 16.64
CA ALA A 16 -25.08 0.87 18.04
C ALA A 16 -24.07 2.03 18.22
N VAL A 17 -23.52 2.57 17.12
CA VAL A 17 -22.54 3.66 17.14
C VAL A 17 -23.25 5.01 17.14
N LYS A 18 -22.76 5.95 17.96
CA LYS A 18 -23.30 7.32 17.97
C LYS A 18 -23.05 8.00 16.60
N PRO A 19 -24.04 8.72 16.05
CA PRO A 19 -23.93 9.53 14.83
C PRO A 19 -22.65 10.37 14.65
N SER A 20 -22.20 11.03 15.73
CA SER A 20 -21.01 11.89 15.75
C SER A 20 -19.73 11.07 15.58
N ASP A 21 -19.68 9.91 16.24
CA ASP A 21 -18.50 9.03 16.27
C ASP A 21 -18.36 8.28 14.93
N LEU A 22 -19.48 7.96 14.28
CA LEU A 22 -19.51 7.39 12.93
C LEU A 22 -18.95 8.36 11.88
N THR A 23 -19.40 9.62 11.89
CA THR A 23 -18.93 10.65 10.94
C THR A 23 -17.43 10.93 11.12
N LEU A 24 -16.95 10.98 12.36
CA LEU A 24 -15.53 11.14 12.65
C LEU A 24 -14.70 9.94 12.17
N SER A 25 -15.21 8.73 12.36
CA SER A 25 -14.53 7.50 11.96
C SER A 25 -14.41 7.38 10.44
N LEU A 26 -15.46 7.73 9.69
CA LEU A 26 -15.42 7.79 8.22
C LEU A 26 -14.42 8.83 7.70
N LYS A 27 -14.33 10.00 8.35
CA LYS A 27 -13.30 11.02 8.01
C LYS A 27 -11.89 10.49 8.25
N LEU A 28 -11.66 9.85 9.40
CA LEU A 28 -10.35 9.26 9.73
C LEU A 28 -9.98 8.15 8.75
N PHE A 29 -10.95 7.31 8.37
CA PHE A 29 -10.77 6.25 7.38
C PHE A 29 -10.35 6.80 6.02
N TYR A 30 -11.08 7.80 5.52
CA TYR A 30 -10.77 8.48 4.26
C TYR A 30 -9.35 9.08 4.24
N VAL A 31 -8.94 9.72 5.33
CA VAL A 31 -7.59 10.25 5.48
C VAL A 31 -6.56 9.11 5.51
N ALA A 32 -6.82 8.05 6.26
CA ALA A 32 -5.93 6.89 6.36
C ALA A 32 -5.73 6.18 5.01
N GLU A 33 -6.78 5.98 4.22
CA GLU A 33 -6.66 5.40 2.87
C GLU A 33 -5.82 6.27 1.93
N THR A 34 -5.98 7.59 2.01
CA THR A 34 -5.17 8.52 1.21
C THR A 34 -3.69 8.43 1.59
N PHE A 35 -3.38 8.41 2.89
CA PHE A 35 -2.01 8.22 3.37
C PHE A 35 -1.44 6.85 3.00
N TYR A 36 -2.26 5.80 3.03
CA TYR A 36 -1.85 4.46 2.63
C TYR A 36 -1.35 4.44 1.18
N LEU A 37 -2.12 5.00 0.23
CA LEU A 37 -1.71 5.08 -1.19
C LEU A 37 -0.39 5.84 -1.35
N CYS A 38 -0.23 6.96 -0.64
CA CYS A 38 1.01 7.73 -0.61
C CYS A 38 2.18 6.88 -0.09
N ILE A 39 2.03 6.21 1.05
CA ILE A 39 3.08 5.39 1.67
C ILE A 39 3.51 4.27 0.73
N LEU A 40 2.57 3.56 0.09
CA LEU A 40 2.91 2.54 -0.91
C LEU A 40 3.74 3.11 -2.06
N SER A 41 3.35 4.26 -2.61
CA SER A 41 4.06 4.89 -3.72
C SER A 41 5.50 5.30 -3.35
N LEU A 42 5.67 5.85 -2.15
CA LEU A 42 6.97 6.26 -1.59
C LEU A 42 7.88 5.05 -1.37
N THR A 43 7.30 3.97 -0.86
CA THR A 43 7.97 2.70 -0.59
C THR A 43 8.55 2.11 -1.88
N LYS A 44 7.75 2.02 -2.94
CA LYS A 44 8.19 1.53 -4.26
C LYS A 44 9.25 2.42 -4.90
N THR A 45 9.08 3.73 -4.80
CA THR A 45 10.05 4.72 -5.30
C THR A 45 11.39 4.59 -4.57
N SER A 46 11.38 4.36 -3.26
CA SER A 46 12.59 4.12 -2.46
C SER A 46 13.35 2.88 -2.94
N ILE A 47 12.65 1.77 -3.23
CA ILE A 47 13.25 0.54 -3.78
C ILE A 47 13.89 0.81 -5.16
N LEU A 48 13.19 1.53 -6.03
CA LEU A 48 13.70 1.87 -7.36
C LEU A 48 14.93 2.79 -7.29
N CYS A 49 14.93 3.77 -6.37
CA CYS A 49 16.11 4.59 -6.07
C CYS A 49 17.29 3.75 -5.58
N PHE A 50 17.03 2.74 -4.75
CA PHE A 50 18.04 1.78 -4.31
C PHE A 50 18.60 0.94 -5.45
N TYR A 51 17.76 0.52 -6.40
CA TYR A 51 18.20 -0.19 -7.62
C TYR A 51 19.13 0.67 -8.48
N LEU A 52 18.81 1.95 -8.68
CA LEU A 52 19.67 2.90 -9.40
C LEU A 52 21.04 3.08 -8.73
N ARG A 53 21.10 2.95 -7.40
CA ARG A 53 22.35 3.08 -6.64
C ARG A 53 23.22 1.82 -6.71
N ILE A 54 22.62 0.64 -6.78
CA ILE A 54 23.35 -0.63 -6.81
C ILE A 54 23.85 -0.99 -8.21
N PHE A 55 23.01 -0.81 -9.22
CA PHE A 55 23.28 -1.32 -10.56
C PHE A 55 23.73 -0.20 -11.50
N PRO A 56 25.02 -0.15 -11.90
CA PRO A 56 25.54 0.91 -12.76
C PRO A 56 25.18 0.75 -14.25
N ASN A 57 24.51 -0.35 -14.64
CA ASN A 57 24.18 -0.65 -16.04
C ASN A 57 23.22 0.39 -16.64
N ARG A 58 23.61 1.01 -17.78
CA ARG A 58 22.84 2.08 -18.45
C ARG A 58 21.44 1.63 -18.87
N THR A 59 21.31 0.45 -19.48
CA THR A 59 20.01 -0.07 -19.92
C THR A 59 19.10 -0.30 -18.72
N PHE A 60 19.64 -0.90 -17.66
CA PHE A 60 18.89 -1.12 -16.42
C PHE A 60 18.40 0.19 -15.82
N ARG A 61 19.27 1.21 -15.71
CA ARG A 61 18.89 2.53 -15.20
C ARG A 61 17.76 3.17 -16.01
N MET A 62 17.81 3.08 -17.34
CA MET A 62 16.76 3.65 -18.19
C MET A 62 15.41 2.97 -17.96
N VAL A 63 15.38 1.64 -17.85
CA VAL A 63 14.15 0.90 -17.51
C VAL A 63 13.68 1.26 -16.09
N THR A 64 14.59 1.37 -15.11
CA THR A 64 14.25 1.77 -13.74
C THR A 64 13.62 3.17 -13.68
N TYR A 65 14.13 4.15 -14.43
CA TYR A 65 13.49 5.47 -14.52
C TYR A 65 12.09 5.39 -15.17
N GLY A 66 11.92 4.55 -16.19
CA GLY A 66 10.60 4.32 -16.81
C GLY A 66 9.59 3.73 -15.82
N VAL A 67 9.99 2.73 -15.04
CA VAL A 67 9.15 2.13 -13.99
C VAL A 67 8.87 3.14 -12.87
N MET A 68 9.85 3.95 -12.49
CA MET A 68 9.67 5.02 -11.50
C MET A 68 8.65 6.07 -11.96
N ALA A 69 8.69 6.46 -13.23
CA ALA A 69 7.69 7.36 -13.81
C ALA A 69 6.30 6.72 -13.82
N TRP A 70 6.20 5.44 -14.20
CA TRP A 70 4.95 4.67 -14.17
C TRP A 70 4.34 4.62 -12.77
N VAL A 71 5.14 4.28 -11.75
CA VAL A 71 4.68 4.20 -10.35
C VAL A 71 4.20 5.56 -9.86
N SER A 72 4.98 6.62 -10.08
CA SER A 72 4.62 7.98 -9.64
C SER A 72 3.35 8.48 -10.33
N LEU A 73 3.25 8.33 -11.65
CA LEU A 73 2.10 8.81 -12.41
C LEU A 73 0.80 8.09 -12.01
N SER A 74 0.83 6.76 -11.95
CA SER A 74 -0.34 5.98 -11.52
C SER A 74 -0.74 6.30 -10.08
N SER A 75 0.22 6.47 -9.19
CA SER A 75 -0.04 6.82 -7.79
C SER A 75 -0.70 8.20 -7.66
N ILE A 76 -0.23 9.19 -8.41
CA ILE A 76 -0.87 10.52 -8.47
C ILE A 76 -2.33 10.37 -8.94
N ILE A 77 -2.57 9.65 -10.04
CA ILE A 77 -3.93 9.44 -10.56
C ILE A 77 -4.84 8.80 -9.51
N PHE A 78 -4.41 7.71 -8.86
CA PHE A 78 -5.22 7.03 -7.85
C PHE A 78 -5.47 7.90 -6.61
N VAL A 79 -4.49 8.68 -6.15
CA VAL A 79 -4.67 9.63 -5.04
C VAL A 79 -5.69 10.71 -5.42
N PHE A 80 -5.63 11.26 -6.64
CA PHE A 80 -6.62 12.22 -7.11
C PHE A 80 -8.03 11.61 -7.20
N LEU A 81 -8.15 10.40 -7.76
CA LEU A 81 -9.43 9.69 -7.82
C LEU A 81 -10.00 9.38 -6.44
N GLN A 82 -9.14 9.00 -5.48
CA GLN A 82 -9.53 8.77 -4.09
C GLN A 82 -10.03 10.06 -3.43
N ILE A 83 -9.32 11.18 -3.63
CA ILE A 83 -9.70 12.47 -3.04
C ILE A 83 -11.03 12.97 -3.61
N PHE A 84 -11.22 12.80 -4.92
CA PHE A 84 -12.41 13.23 -5.65
C PHE A 84 -13.39 12.08 -5.93
N GLN A 85 -13.43 11.07 -5.05
CA GLN A 85 -14.29 9.89 -5.25
C GLN A 85 -15.79 10.24 -5.27
N CYS A 86 -16.21 11.33 -4.64
CA CYS A 86 -17.58 11.83 -4.67
C CYS A 86 -17.62 13.35 -4.82
N VAL A 87 -18.65 13.84 -5.52
CA VAL A 87 -19.02 15.24 -5.59
C VAL A 87 -20.46 15.39 -5.08
N PRO A 88 -20.69 16.14 -3.98
CA PRO A 88 -19.71 16.82 -3.12
C PRO A 88 -18.91 15.85 -2.24
N ILE A 89 -17.66 16.19 -1.92
CA ILE A 89 -16.73 15.38 -1.10
C ILE A 89 -17.34 15.09 0.30
N ALA A 90 -18.15 16.02 0.83
CA ALA A 90 -18.83 15.84 2.11
C ALA A 90 -19.75 14.61 2.17
N PHE A 91 -20.23 14.13 1.02
CA PHE A 91 -21.04 12.92 0.94
C PHE A 91 -20.27 11.67 1.39
N ILE A 92 -18.94 11.65 1.32
CA ILE A 92 -18.11 10.52 1.74
C ILE A 92 -18.32 10.18 3.22
N TRP A 93 -18.39 11.19 4.09
CA TRP A 93 -18.52 10.98 5.54
C TRP A 93 -19.90 11.31 6.10
N GLU A 94 -20.76 12.01 5.34
CA GLU A 94 -22.13 12.36 5.77
C GLU A 94 -23.22 11.62 4.97
N GLY A 95 -22.87 10.84 3.95
CA GLY A 95 -23.82 10.11 3.10
C GLY A 95 -24.66 9.06 3.84
N TRP A 96 -24.26 8.67 5.05
CA TRP A 96 -25.06 7.81 5.92
C TRP A 96 -26.32 8.52 6.47
N LYS A 97 -26.34 9.87 6.48
CA LYS A 97 -27.53 10.67 6.83
C LYS A 97 -28.53 10.65 5.66
N LYS A 98 -29.37 9.62 5.60
CA LYS A 98 -30.43 9.50 4.59
C LYS A 98 -31.35 10.75 4.62
N GLY A 99 -31.41 11.48 3.51
CA GLY A 99 -32.42 12.52 3.26
C GLY A 99 -31.96 13.98 3.37
N GLU A 100 -30.73 14.26 3.84
CA GLU A 100 -30.23 15.64 4.00
C GLU A 100 -29.33 16.13 2.83
N PHE A 101 -28.94 15.24 1.93
CA PHE A 101 -28.01 15.55 0.84
C PHE A 101 -28.72 15.74 -0.51
N GLY A 102 -28.33 16.81 -1.22
CA GLY A 102 -28.76 17.08 -2.58
C GLY A 102 -28.22 16.06 -3.61
N PRO A 103 -28.31 16.35 -4.93
CA PRO A 103 -27.81 15.43 -5.95
C PRO A 103 -26.31 15.14 -5.74
N TYR A 104 -25.96 13.86 -5.64
CA TYR A 104 -24.58 13.40 -5.47
C TYR A 104 -24.16 12.53 -6.66
N LYS A 105 -22.87 12.59 -7.00
CA LYS A 105 -22.25 11.72 -7.98
C LYS A 105 -20.97 11.15 -7.39
N CYS A 106 -20.92 9.82 -7.25
CA CYS A 106 -19.77 9.10 -6.74
C CYS A 106 -19.22 8.16 -7.81
N LEU A 107 -17.91 7.96 -7.78
CA LEU A 107 -17.25 6.85 -8.43
C LEU A 107 -17.56 5.57 -7.66
N ASP A 108 -17.50 4.44 -8.36
CA ASP A 108 -17.60 3.14 -7.72
C ASP A 108 -16.32 2.89 -6.91
N ILE A 109 -16.45 2.98 -5.59
CA ILE A 109 -15.36 2.85 -4.62
C ILE A 109 -14.73 1.46 -4.73
N ASN A 110 -15.53 0.42 -4.96
CA ASN A 110 -15.03 -0.94 -5.13
C ASN A 110 -14.22 -1.04 -6.41
N ALA A 111 -14.74 -0.51 -7.53
CA ALA A 111 -14.01 -0.50 -8.80
C ALA A 111 -12.68 0.27 -8.69
N LEU A 112 -12.67 1.42 -8.01
CA LEU A 112 -11.46 2.20 -7.75
C LEU A 112 -10.45 1.42 -6.88
N GLY A 113 -10.93 0.80 -5.81
CA GLY A 113 -10.14 -0.05 -4.93
C GLY A 113 -9.51 -1.23 -5.66
N PHE A 114 -10.29 -1.96 -6.45
CA PHE A 114 -9.81 -3.06 -7.29
C PHE A 114 -8.77 -2.60 -8.32
N ALA A 115 -9.03 -1.51 -9.03
CA ALA A 115 -8.10 -0.97 -10.00
C ALA A 115 -6.76 -0.57 -9.34
N SER A 116 -6.81 0.15 -8.21
CA SER A 116 -5.61 0.56 -7.49
C SER A 116 -4.81 -0.64 -6.96
N ALA A 117 -5.50 -1.68 -6.46
CA ALA A 117 -4.88 -2.89 -5.96
C ALA A 117 -4.23 -3.70 -7.10
N ALA A 118 -4.91 -3.87 -8.22
CA ALA A 118 -4.37 -4.57 -9.40
C ALA A 118 -3.12 -3.87 -9.95
N PHE A 119 -3.15 -2.54 -10.07
CA PHE A 119 -1.98 -1.75 -10.48
C PHE A 119 -0.83 -1.87 -9.48
N SER A 120 -1.13 -1.85 -8.17
CA SER A 120 -0.13 -2.02 -7.14
C SER A 120 0.59 -3.37 -7.27
N ILE A 121 -0.18 -4.46 -7.38
CA ILE A 121 0.37 -5.82 -7.55
C ILE A 121 1.20 -5.93 -8.82
N ALA A 122 0.72 -5.38 -9.94
CA ALA A 122 1.47 -5.38 -11.21
C ALA A 122 2.82 -4.68 -11.07
N GLN A 123 2.87 -3.53 -10.38
CA GLN A 123 4.13 -2.83 -10.11
C GLN A 123 5.06 -3.65 -9.23
N ASP A 124 4.54 -4.33 -8.21
CA ASP A 124 5.34 -5.12 -7.30
C ASP A 124 6.00 -6.31 -8.03
N ILE A 125 5.27 -6.96 -8.94
CA ILE A 125 5.82 -8.00 -9.82
C ILE A 125 6.93 -7.44 -10.69
N VAL A 126 6.72 -6.29 -11.34
CA VAL A 126 7.71 -5.67 -12.22
C VAL A 126 8.98 -5.31 -11.45
N ILE A 127 8.84 -4.69 -10.28
CA ILE A 127 9.97 -4.33 -9.41
C ILE A 127 10.71 -5.59 -8.96
N LEU A 128 10.00 -6.65 -8.60
CA LEU A 128 10.58 -7.91 -8.14
C LEU A 128 11.35 -8.64 -9.25
N VAL A 129 10.81 -8.67 -10.48
CA VAL A 129 11.41 -9.38 -11.61
C VAL A 129 12.58 -8.61 -12.23
N MET A 130 12.53 -7.27 -12.23
CA MET A 130 13.53 -6.39 -12.85
C MET A 130 15.00 -6.77 -12.56
N PRO A 131 15.44 -7.03 -11.32
CA PRO A 131 16.84 -7.36 -11.04
C PRO A 131 17.22 -8.81 -11.39
N LEU A 132 16.27 -9.75 -11.54
CA LEU A 132 16.58 -11.18 -11.70
C LEU A 132 17.47 -11.51 -12.91
N PRO A 133 17.20 -11.01 -14.14
CA PRO A 133 18.01 -11.35 -15.29
C PRO A 133 19.44 -10.81 -15.18
N LEU A 134 19.61 -9.65 -14.55
CA LEU A 134 20.92 -9.04 -14.34
C LEU A 134 21.74 -9.84 -13.32
N LEU A 135 21.07 -10.36 -12.30
CA LEU A 135 21.69 -11.20 -11.27
C LEU A 135 22.04 -12.59 -11.79
N ALA A 136 21.24 -13.16 -12.68
CA ALA A 136 21.54 -14.45 -13.31
C ALA A 136 22.82 -14.41 -14.18
N ARG A 137 23.15 -13.23 -14.74
CA ARG A 137 24.34 -13.03 -15.58
C ARG A 137 25.60 -12.65 -14.80
N LEU A 138 25.46 -12.23 -13.53
CA LEU A 138 26.59 -11.74 -12.73
C LEU A 138 27.10 -12.87 -11.83
N ASN A 139 28.41 -13.15 -11.88
CA ASN A 139 29.05 -14.16 -11.05
C ASN A 139 29.22 -13.64 -9.60
N VAL A 140 28.10 -13.52 -8.88
CA VAL A 140 28.03 -12.90 -7.55
C VAL A 140 28.56 -13.83 -6.47
N SER A 141 29.35 -13.28 -5.53
CA SER A 141 29.79 -13.99 -4.34
C SER A 141 28.60 -14.48 -3.51
N ARG A 142 28.75 -15.59 -2.78
CA ARG A 142 27.68 -16.22 -1.97
C ARG A 142 26.98 -15.23 -1.02
N ARG A 143 27.68 -14.19 -0.57
CA ARG A 143 27.14 -13.15 0.33
C ARG A 143 26.22 -12.16 -0.37
N SER A 144 26.57 -11.71 -1.58
CA SER A 144 25.68 -10.89 -2.39
C SER A 144 24.41 -11.67 -2.79
N LYS A 145 24.56 -12.97 -3.06
CA LYS A 145 23.45 -13.89 -3.34
C LYS A 145 22.47 -14.00 -2.18
N LEU A 146 22.94 -14.04 -0.93
CA LEU A 146 22.08 -14.05 0.26
C LEU A 146 21.27 -12.76 0.39
N GLY A 147 21.89 -11.59 0.22
CA GLY A 147 21.18 -10.31 0.28
C GLY A 147 20.07 -10.21 -0.78
N ILE A 148 20.32 -10.71 -1.99
CA ILE A 148 19.33 -10.80 -3.07
C ILE A 148 18.17 -11.72 -2.69
N MET A 149 18.46 -12.92 -2.16
CA MET A 149 17.40 -13.85 -1.74
C MET A 149 16.50 -13.22 -0.70
N VAL A 150 17.08 -12.54 0.32
CA VAL A 150 16.28 -11.82 1.32
C VAL A 150 15.38 -10.76 0.67
N MET A 151 15.89 -9.96 -0.27
CA MET A 151 15.05 -8.98 -0.98
C MET A 151 13.90 -9.64 -1.75
N PHE A 152 14.18 -10.78 -2.39
CA PHE A 152 13.20 -11.49 -3.19
C PHE A 152 12.10 -12.11 -2.33
N SER A 153 12.48 -12.78 -1.23
CA SER A 153 11.54 -13.36 -0.26
C SER A 153 10.61 -12.31 0.33
N LEU A 154 11.14 -11.13 0.64
CA LEU A 154 10.33 -10.04 1.18
C LEU A 154 9.39 -9.42 0.14
N GLY A 155 9.81 -9.32 -1.12
CA GLY A 155 8.94 -8.87 -2.20
C GLY A 155 7.77 -9.84 -2.46
N ILE A 156 8.03 -11.15 -2.38
CA ILE A 156 6.97 -12.17 -2.42
C ILE A 156 6.02 -12.01 -1.22
N PHE A 157 6.54 -11.75 -0.02
CA PHE A 157 5.71 -11.54 1.16
C PHE A 157 4.76 -10.35 1.00
N VAL A 158 5.27 -9.21 0.52
CA VAL A 158 4.44 -8.01 0.25
C VAL A 158 3.39 -8.30 -0.83
N LEU A 159 3.74 -9.06 -1.86
CA LEU A 159 2.80 -9.47 -2.89
C LEU A 159 1.65 -10.32 -2.31
N ILE A 160 1.97 -11.26 -1.41
CA ILE A 160 0.96 -12.09 -0.72
C ILE A 160 0.04 -11.21 0.12
N THR A 161 0.57 -10.25 0.89
CA THR A 161 -0.26 -9.35 1.71
C THR A 161 -1.19 -8.50 0.85
N SER A 162 -0.72 -8.02 -0.31
CA SER A 162 -1.56 -7.26 -1.24
C SER A 162 -2.64 -8.12 -1.89
N CYS A 163 -2.38 -9.40 -2.18
CA CYS A 163 -3.39 -10.34 -2.65
C CYS A 163 -4.46 -10.62 -1.59
N VAL A 164 -4.07 -10.78 -0.31
CA VAL A 164 -5.02 -10.97 0.80
C VAL A 164 -5.94 -9.76 0.93
N ARG A 165 -5.41 -8.54 0.80
CA ARG A 165 -6.23 -7.32 0.79
C ARG A 165 -7.23 -7.28 -0.37
N LEU A 166 -6.83 -7.72 -1.56
CA LEU A 166 -7.73 -7.76 -2.72
C LEU A 166 -8.87 -8.76 -2.49
N TRP A 167 -8.57 -9.89 -1.82
CA TRP A 167 -9.58 -10.88 -1.44
C TRP A 167 -10.55 -10.36 -0.38
N THR A 168 -10.07 -9.65 0.65
CA THR A 168 -10.97 -9.01 1.63
C THR A 168 -11.84 -7.95 0.98
N LEU A 169 -11.29 -7.13 0.06
CA LEU A 169 -12.05 -6.16 -0.71
C LEU A 169 -13.15 -6.79 -1.56
N HIS A 170 -12.88 -7.95 -2.15
CA HIS A 170 -13.90 -8.71 -2.88
C HIS A 170 -15.02 -9.20 -1.95
N SER A 171 -14.66 -9.71 -0.78
CA SER A 171 -15.63 -10.17 0.21
C SER A 171 -16.54 -9.06 0.74
N PHE A 172 -16.08 -7.79 0.71
CA PHE A 172 -16.90 -6.62 1.10
C PHE A 172 -17.97 -6.23 0.08
N GLY A 173 -17.79 -6.57 -1.20
CA GLY A 173 -18.76 -6.24 -2.25
C GLY A 173 -20.11 -6.93 -2.06
N ASP A 174 -20.14 -8.05 -1.32
CA ASP A 174 -21.30 -8.92 -1.15
C ASP A 174 -21.93 -8.87 0.26
N SER A 175 -21.37 -8.11 1.22
CA SER A 175 -21.81 -8.15 2.63
C SER A 175 -22.78 -7.04 3.05
N VAL A 176 -23.77 -7.41 3.88
CA VAL A 176 -24.91 -6.57 4.29
C VAL A 176 -24.57 -5.63 5.47
N ASN A 177 -23.41 -5.81 6.13
CA ASN A 177 -22.98 -5.05 7.32
C ASN A 177 -21.58 -4.42 7.14
N PRO A 178 -21.47 -3.21 6.57
CA PRO A 178 -20.19 -2.60 6.23
C PRO A 178 -19.26 -2.40 7.44
N THR A 179 -19.80 -2.01 8.59
CA THR A 179 -19.02 -1.52 9.74
C THR A 179 -18.33 -2.61 10.54
N TRP A 180 -18.87 -3.83 10.52
CA TRP A 180 -18.23 -5.00 11.12
C TRP A 180 -17.03 -5.45 10.28
N ASP A 181 -17.20 -5.46 8.97
CA ASP A 181 -16.20 -5.93 8.01
C ASP A 181 -15.06 -4.91 7.77
N TYR A 182 -15.32 -3.60 7.95
CA TYR A 182 -14.28 -2.56 7.92
C TYR A 182 -13.17 -2.79 8.97
N THR A 183 -13.49 -3.44 10.08
CA THR A 183 -12.55 -3.70 11.18
C THR A 183 -11.43 -4.63 10.74
N ASP A 184 -11.78 -5.74 10.09
CA ASP A 184 -10.80 -6.70 9.58
C ASP A 184 -9.99 -6.10 8.44
N ALA A 185 -10.65 -5.33 7.55
CA ALA A 185 -9.97 -4.58 6.50
C ALA A 185 -8.87 -3.67 7.07
N LEU A 186 -9.19 -2.91 8.11
CA LEU A 186 -8.29 -1.97 8.75
C LEU A 186 -7.09 -2.65 9.42
N ILE A 187 -7.33 -3.77 10.12
CA ILE A 187 -6.26 -4.54 10.76
C ILE A 187 -5.29 -5.09 9.71
N TRP A 188 -5.81 -5.69 8.64
CA TRP A 188 -5.00 -6.22 7.54
C TRP A 188 -4.23 -5.12 6.81
N THR A 189 -4.87 -3.97 6.57
CA THR A 189 -4.22 -2.82 5.91
C THR A 189 -3.11 -2.24 6.79
N GLY A 190 -3.33 -2.14 8.11
CA GLY A 190 -2.31 -1.68 9.06
C GLY A 190 -1.11 -2.63 9.14
N LEU A 191 -1.36 -3.94 9.19
CA LEU A 191 -0.31 -4.95 9.14
C LEU A 191 0.47 -4.89 7.83
N GLU A 192 -0.21 -4.74 6.69
CA GLU A 192 0.42 -4.62 5.39
C GLU A 192 1.36 -3.41 5.33
N VAL A 193 0.93 -2.24 5.80
CA VAL A 193 1.79 -1.03 5.85
C VAL A 193 2.98 -1.25 6.74
N ALA A 194 2.77 -1.76 7.97
CA ALA A 194 3.85 -1.99 8.92
C ALA A 194 4.90 -2.95 8.35
N VAL A 195 4.47 -4.06 7.76
CA VAL A 195 5.40 -5.02 7.16
C VAL A 195 6.07 -4.44 5.92
N SER A 196 5.35 -3.71 5.07
CA SER A 196 5.92 -3.07 3.87
C SER A 196 7.04 -2.07 4.21
N ILE A 197 6.86 -1.28 5.28
CA ILE A 197 7.88 -0.34 5.78
C ILE A 197 9.12 -1.09 6.28
N ILE A 198 8.92 -2.14 7.09
CA ILE A 198 10.02 -2.97 7.60
C ILE A 198 10.80 -3.58 6.43
N VAL A 199 10.08 -4.22 5.51
CA VAL A 199 10.63 -4.85 4.30
C VAL A 199 11.47 -3.88 3.47
N THR A 200 10.97 -2.66 3.29
CA THR A 200 11.64 -1.65 2.47
C THR A 200 12.87 -1.06 3.14
N SER A 201 12.90 -1.06 4.47
CA SER A 201 14.04 -0.58 5.25
C SER A 201 15.17 -1.60 5.35
N LEU A 202 14.88 -2.90 5.26
CA LEU A 202 15.87 -3.99 5.38
C LEU A 202 17.03 -3.92 4.36
N PRO A 203 16.80 -3.63 3.05
CA PRO A 203 17.89 -3.46 2.08
C PRO A 203 18.84 -2.31 2.43
N ALA A 204 18.32 -1.20 2.97
CA ALA A 204 19.15 -0.07 3.39
C ALA A 204 19.97 -0.43 4.64
N ILE A 205 19.34 -1.08 5.62
CA ILE A 205 19.98 -1.57 6.84
C ILE A 205 21.12 -2.54 6.50
N ARG A 206 20.90 -3.49 5.58
CA ARG A 206 21.95 -4.45 5.16
C ARG A 206 23.19 -3.73 4.59
N VAL A 207 22.98 -2.70 3.76
CA VAL A 207 24.08 -1.96 3.11
C VAL A 207 24.84 -1.14 4.15
N LEU A 208 24.14 -0.57 5.12
CA LEU A 208 24.76 0.16 6.24
C LEU A 208 25.58 -0.78 7.13
N ILE A 209 25.02 -1.94 7.51
CA ILE A 209 25.73 -2.95 8.32
C ILE A 209 26.97 -3.46 7.59
N SER A 210 26.85 -3.81 6.30
CA SER A 210 27.98 -4.28 5.48
C SER A 210 29.09 -3.22 5.32
N ARG A 211 28.77 -1.92 5.41
CA ARG A 211 29.77 -0.84 5.32
C ARG A 211 30.41 -0.50 6.67
N ARG A 212 29.68 -0.62 7.77
CA ARG A 212 30.14 -0.21 9.12
C ARG A 212 30.80 -1.34 9.91
N ILE A 213 30.42 -2.60 9.67
CA ILE A 213 30.95 -3.75 10.40
C ILE A 213 31.44 -4.81 9.39
N PRO A 214 32.63 -4.60 8.78
CA PRO A 214 33.20 -5.57 7.85
C PRO A 214 33.53 -6.92 8.52
N SER A 215 33.65 -6.97 9.86
CA SER A 215 34.03 -8.16 10.63
C SER A 215 32.92 -9.22 10.80
N VAL A 216 31.64 -8.88 10.60
CA VAL A 216 30.53 -9.86 10.70
C VAL A 216 30.27 -10.58 9.37
N PHE A 217 30.76 -10.02 8.25
CA PHE A 217 30.59 -10.55 6.90
C PHE A 217 31.93 -10.74 6.16
N GLY A 218 33.04 -10.84 6.89
CA GLY A 218 34.39 -11.17 6.40
C GLY A 218 34.51 -12.61 5.95
#